data_AF-A0A2D4KJK1-F1
#
_entry.id   AF-A0A2D4KJK1-F1
#
_cell.length_a   1.000
_cell.length_b   1.000
_cell.length_c   1.000
_cell.angle_alpha   90.00
_cell.angle_beta   90.00
_cell.angle_gamma   90.00
#
_symmetry.space_group_name_H-M   'P 1'
#
loop_
_entity.id
_entity.type
_entity.pdbx_description
1 polymer ?
#
loop_
_entity_poly.entity_id
_entity_poly.type
_entity_poly.pdbx_seq_one_letter_code
_entity_poly.pdbx_strand_id
1 'polypeptide(L)'
;MARKARQRLHFFRVLQKNKVGQRLMTSFYRSTIKSVLTYCITVWYAGLTATDRKTLQRVVSTAQNIVGCSLIPLDDIARARCLRRVRKILRDDSHPGQHFFTLLPLGRRYRSIASRTNRLKNNFYPWAVRLLNGK
;
A
#
# COMPACT_ATOMS: atom_id res chain seq x y z
N MET A 1 -12.01 3.42 0.68
CA MET A 1 -10.81 4.15 1.17
C MET A 1 -10.78 5.62 0.76
N ALA A 2 -10.94 5.95 -0.53
CA ALA A 2 -10.77 7.31 -1.03
C ALA A 2 -11.64 8.38 -0.35
N ARG A 3 -12.91 8.08 -0.01
CA ARG A 3 -13.80 9.01 0.72
C ARG A 3 -13.26 9.36 2.10
N LYS A 4 -12.84 8.36 2.90
CA LYS A 4 -12.24 8.56 4.22
C LYS A 4 -10.94 9.38 4.13
N ALA A 5 -10.10 9.07 3.14
CA ALA A 5 -8.85 9.81 2.93
C ALA A 5 -9.11 11.28 2.56
N ARG A 6 -10.12 11.57 1.72
CA ARG A 6 -10.56 12.94 1.40
C ARG A 6 -11.11 13.68 2.63
N GLN A 7 -11.88 13.02 3.49
CA GLN A 7 -12.34 13.62 4.74
C GLN A 7 -11.18 14.04 5.65
N ARG A 8 -10.13 13.21 5.77
CA ARG A 8 -8.91 13.58 6.52
C ARG A 8 -8.16 14.74 5.87
N LEU A 9 -8.18 14.81 4.54
CA LEU A 9 -7.56 15.91 3.79
C LEU A 9 -8.24 17.27 4.04
N HIS A 10 -9.54 17.28 4.35
CA HIS A 10 -10.23 18.50 4.77
C HIS A 10 -9.59 19.10 6.04
N PHE A 11 -9.42 18.29 7.09
CA PHE A 11 -8.75 18.74 8.32
C PHE A 11 -7.30 19.17 8.05
N PHE A 12 -6.64 18.51 7.11
CA PHE A 12 -5.29 18.88 6.68
C PHE A 12 -5.21 20.31 6.12
N ARG A 13 -6.20 20.72 5.32
CA ARG A 13 -6.31 22.09 4.81
C ARG A 13 -6.62 23.10 5.91
N VAL A 14 -7.45 22.73 6.90
CA VAL A 14 -7.74 23.59 8.05
C VAL A 14 -6.49 23.84 8.88
N LEU A 15 -5.68 22.80 9.16
CA LEU A 15 -4.42 22.96 9.89
C LEU A 15 -3.41 23.83 9.14
N GLN A 16 -3.35 23.72 7.81
CA GLN A 16 -2.50 24.58 6.99
C GLN A 16 -2.89 26.06 7.10
N LYS A 17 -4.19 26.38 7.08
CA LYS A 17 -4.68 27.75 7.27
C LYS A 17 -4.25 28.35 8.62
N ASN A 18 -4.12 27.51 9.65
CA ASN A 18 -3.65 27.90 10.97
C ASN A 18 -2.11 27.94 11.10
N LYS A 19 -1.36 27.88 9.99
CA LYS A 19 0.12 27.95 9.94
C LYS A 19 0.82 26.94 10.87
N VAL A 20 0.22 25.76 11.03
CA VAL A 20 0.82 24.68 11.82
C VAL A 20 2.19 24.28 11.25
N GLY A 21 3.17 24.13 12.12
CA GLY A 21 4.54 23.78 11.72
C GLY A 21 4.62 22.46 10.94
N GLN A 22 5.55 22.41 9.98
CA GLN A 22 5.74 21.28 9.07
C GLN A 22 5.90 19.93 9.78
N ARG A 23 6.69 19.87 10.86
CA ARG A 23 6.89 18.64 11.66
C ARG A 23 5.58 18.06 12.22
N LEU A 24 4.71 18.93 12.72
CA LEU A 24 3.41 18.51 13.25
C LEU A 24 2.48 18.07 12.12
N MET A 25 2.51 18.78 10.99
CA MET A 25 1.79 18.38 9.77
C MET A 25 2.21 17.01 9.24
N THR A 26 3.52 16.72 9.16
CA THR A 26 4.03 15.40 8.76
C THR A 26 3.58 14.31 9.72
N SER A 27 3.61 14.59 11.02
CA SER A 27 3.16 13.64 12.06
C SER A 27 1.66 13.37 11.95
N PHE A 28 0.85 14.40 11.73
CA PHE A 28 -0.58 14.28 11.50
C PHE A 28 -0.90 13.50 10.22
N TYR A 29 -0.16 13.70 9.13
CA TYR A 29 -0.30 12.89 7.92
C TYR A 29 -0.05 11.40 8.21
N ARG A 30 1.03 11.10 8.93
CA ARG A 30 1.40 9.72 9.28
C ARG A 30 0.34 9.05 10.16
N SER A 31 -0.24 9.77 11.11
CA SER A 31 -1.22 9.22 12.05
C SER A 31 -2.65 9.11 11.48
N THR A 32 -3.03 9.98 10.52
CA THR A 32 -4.43 10.05 10.04
C THR A 32 -4.62 9.54 8.61
N ILE A 33 -3.89 10.11 7.64
CA ILE A 33 -4.06 9.76 6.22
C ILE A 33 -3.34 8.45 5.92
N LYS A 34 -2.06 8.37 6.30
CA LYS A 34 -1.24 7.18 6.04
C LYS A 34 -1.78 5.96 6.80
N SER A 35 -2.31 6.10 8.01
CA SER A 35 -2.94 4.99 8.74
C SER A 35 -4.16 4.44 8.01
N VAL A 36 -5.05 5.31 7.52
CA VAL A 36 -6.22 4.91 6.72
C VAL A 36 -5.80 4.28 5.38
N LEU A 37 -4.78 4.84 4.72
CA LEU A 37 -4.27 4.29 3.45
C LEU A 37 -3.54 2.96 3.65
N THR A 38 -2.90 2.73 4.79
CA THR A 38 -2.17 1.48 5.05
C THR A 38 -3.05 0.38 5.63
N TYR A 39 -4.23 0.74 6.15
CA TYR A 39 -5.18 -0.22 6.69
C TYR A 39 -5.63 -1.22 5.60
N CYS A 40 -5.31 -2.49 5.84
CA CYS A 40 -5.57 -3.62 4.95
C CYS A 40 -5.14 -3.39 3.49
N ILE A 41 -4.12 -2.54 3.23
CA ILE A 41 -3.68 -2.20 1.86
C ILE A 41 -3.35 -3.41 0.99
N THR A 42 -2.82 -4.46 1.61
CA THR A 42 -2.49 -5.74 0.95
C THR A 42 -3.70 -6.49 0.39
N VAL A 43 -4.91 -6.18 0.86
CA VAL A 43 -6.15 -6.82 0.44
C VAL A 43 -6.77 -6.11 -0.76
N TRP A 44 -6.77 -4.78 -0.76
CA TRP A 44 -7.52 -3.99 -1.75
C TRP A 44 -6.66 -3.35 -2.84
N TYR A 45 -5.36 -3.12 -2.60
CA TYR A 45 -4.52 -2.36 -3.54
C TYR A 45 -4.38 -3.02 -4.91
N ALA A 46 -4.19 -4.34 -4.94
CA ALA A 46 -4.05 -5.08 -6.18
C ALA A 46 -5.34 -5.08 -7.03
N GLY A 47 -6.51 -4.93 -6.40
CA GLY A 47 -7.81 -4.82 -7.06
C GLY A 47 -8.18 -3.43 -7.56
N LEU A 48 -7.35 -2.40 -7.31
CA LEU A 48 -7.64 -1.04 -7.75
C LEU A 48 -7.58 -0.90 -9.28
N THR A 49 -8.58 -0.20 -9.81
CA THR A 49 -8.55 0.31 -11.18
C THR A 49 -7.51 1.44 -11.34
N ALA A 50 -7.16 1.77 -12.59
CA ALA A 50 -6.25 2.89 -12.87
C ALA A 50 -6.81 4.24 -12.37
N THR A 51 -8.13 4.43 -12.42
CA THR A 51 -8.80 5.64 -11.94
C THR A 51 -8.77 5.73 -10.42
N ASP A 52 -8.98 4.63 -9.70
CA ASP A 52 -8.87 4.59 -8.24
C ASP A 52 -7.45 4.87 -7.76
N ARG A 53 -6.45 4.28 -8.43
CA ARG A 53 -5.02 4.55 -8.15
C ARG A 53 -4.69 6.02 -8.30
N LYS A 54 -5.10 6.64 -9.42
CA LYS A 54 -4.92 8.09 -9.65
C LYS A 54 -5.61 8.92 -8.57
N THR A 55 -6.83 8.53 -8.17
CA THR A 55 -7.61 9.25 -7.16
C THR A 55 -6.93 9.20 -5.78
N LEU A 56 -6.44 8.04 -5.38
CA LEU A 56 -5.73 7.89 -4.10
C LEU A 56 -4.35 8.55 -4.13
N GLN A 57 -3.63 8.46 -5.25
CA GLN A 57 -2.36 9.15 -5.41
C GLN A 57 -2.53 10.67 -5.33
N ARG A 58 -3.60 11.24 -5.90
CA ARG A 58 -3.92 12.67 -5.75
C ARG A 58 -4.10 13.10 -4.29
N VAL A 59 -4.65 12.24 -3.43
CA VAL A 59 -4.73 12.53 -1.98
C VAL A 59 -3.33 12.64 -1.38
N VAL A 60 -2.41 11.73 -1.73
CA VAL A 60 -1.02 11.78 -1.28
C VAL A 60 -0.31 13.02 -1.81
N SER A 61 -0.42 13.31 -3.11
CA SER A 61 0.17 14.50 -3.73
C SER A 61 -0.37 15.81 -3.13
N THR A 62 -1.67 15.87 -2.84
CA THR A 62 -2.26 17.04 -2.19
C THR A 62 -1.74 17.20 -0.77
N ALA A 63 -1.64 16.11 0.02
CA ALA A 63 -1.04 16.18 1.34
C ALA A 63 0.44 16.60 1.28
N GLN A 64 1.18 16.14 0.29
CA GLN A 64 2.57 16.54 0.04
C GLN A 64 2.68 18.04 -0.24
N ASN A 65 1.84 18.58 -1.12
CA ASN A 65 1.81 20.01 -1.41
C ASN A 65 1.47 20.86 -0.18
N ILE A 66 0.58 20.37 0.69
CA ILE A 66 0.20 21.07 1.92
C ILE A 66 1.35 21.06 2.94
N VAL A 67 2.05 19.93 3.11
CA VAL A 67 3.18 19.81 4.06
C VAL A 67 4.44 20.51 3.52
N GLY A 68 4.61 20.56 2.20
CA GLY A 68 5.84 21.06 1.57
C GLY A 68 7.03 20.12 1.71
N CYS A 69 6.80 18.82 1.92
CA CYS A 69 7.87 17.81 1.96
C CYS A 69 7.50 16.59 1.10
N SER A 70 8.51 15.89 0.58
CA SER A 70 8.29 14.66 -0.19
C SER A 70 7.60 13.59 0.68
N LEU A 71 6.47 13.07 0.21
CA LEU A 71 5.76 11.97 0.85
C LEU A 71 5.90 10.70 -0.01
N ILE A 72 5.91 9.54 0.66
CA ILE A 72 6.04 8.25 -0.02
C ILE A 72 4.80 8.03 -0.91
N PRO A 73 4.98 7.73 -2.22
CA PRO A 73 3.90 7.40 -3.14
C PRO A 73 3.06 6.21 -2.67
N LEU A 74 1.80 6.15 -3.11
CA LEU A 74 0.89 5.06 -2.73
C LEU A 74 1.44 3.68 -3.12
N ASP A 75 2.06 3.59 -4.29
CA ASP A 75 2.60 2.33 -4.83
C ASP A 75 3.74 1.79 -3.98
N ASP A 76 4.61 2.68 -3.50
CA ASP A 76 5.72 2.31 -2.61
C ASP A 76 5.22 1.92 -1.22
N ILE A 77 4.18 2.59 -0.71
CA ILE A 77 3.52 2.19 0.53
C ILE A 77 2.96 0.77 0.37
N ALA A 78 2.25 0.49 -0.72
CA ALA A 78 1.69 -0.84 -0.98
C ALA A 78 2.77 -1.91 -1.11
N ARG A 79 3.82 -1.63 -1.90
CA ARG A 79 4.99 -2.51 -2.08
C ARG A 79 5.67 -2.82 -0.75
N ALA A 80 6.00 -1.79 0.03
CA ALA A 80 6.69 -1.95 1.31
C ALA A 80 5.84 -2.76 2.31
N ARG A 81 4.52 -2.53 2.34
CA ARG A 81 3.60 -3.29 3.22
C ARG A 81 3.44 -4.73 2.76
N CYS A 82 3.34 -4.98 1.46
CA CYS A 82 3.31 -6.32 0.90
C CYS A 82 4.56 -7.12 1.28
N LEU A 83 5.74 -6.58 0.99
CA LEU A 83 7.02 -7.23 1.31
C LEU A 83 7.16 -7.49 2.80
N ARG A 84 6.72 -6.56 3.65
CA ARG A 84 6.72 -6.76 5.10
C ARG A 84 5.79 -7.90 5.52
N ARG A 85 4.61 -8.03 4.91
CA ARG A 85 3.66 -9.12 5.20
C ARG A 85 4.21 -10.46 4.71
N VAL A 86 4.74 -10.53 3.48
CA VAL A 86 5.41 -11.73 2.94
C VAL A 86 6.54 -12.19 3.86
N ARG A 87 7.42 -11.27 4.28
CA ARG A 87 8.51 -11.61 5.21
C ARG A 87 8.03 -12.18 6.54
N LYS A 88 6.86 -11.74 7.04
CA LYS A 88 6.27 -12.34 8.24
C LYS A 88 5.75 -13.74 7.98
N ILE A 89 5.10 -13.96 6.84
CA ILE A 89 4.59 -15.28 6.44
C ILE A 89 5.73 -16.28 6.25
N LEU A 90 6.81 -15.87 5.58
CA LEU A 90 7.96 -16.74 5.32
C LEU A 90 8.79 -17.07 6.56
N ARG A 91 8.67 -16.28 7.63
CA ARG A 91 9.37 -16.52 8.91
C ARG A 91 8.59 -17.42 9.86
N ASP A 92 7.33 -17.68 9.56
CA ASP A 92 6.41 -18.44 10.40
C ASP A 92 6.11 -19.76 9.68
N ASP A 93 6.77 -20.83 10.09
CA ASP A 93 6.67 -22.14 9.46
C ASP A 93 5.29 -22.80 9.65
N SER A 94 4.53 -22.34 10.64
CA SER A 94 3.15 -22.76 10.88
C SER A 94 2.13 -21.93 10.11
N HIS A 95 2.58 -20.92 9.35
CA HIS A 95 1.67 -20.02 8.68
C HIS A 95 0.96 -20.72 7.52
N PRO A 96 -0.39 -20.76 7.48
CA PRO A 96 -1.13 -21.53 6.49
C PRO A 96 -0.88 -21.06 5.05
N GLY A 97 -0.52 -19.79 4.87
CA GLY A 97 -0.19 -19.21 3.57
C GLY A 97 1.26 -19.37 3.09
N GLN A 98 2.15 -20.05 3.82
CA GLN A 98 3.56 -20.18 3.44
C GLN A 98 3.73 -21.00 2.14
N HIS A 99 2.89 -22.01 1.93
CA HIS A 99 2.90 -22.86 0.73
C HIS A 99 2.63 -22.09 -0.58
N PHE A 100 2.06 -20.88 -0.52
CA PHE A 100 1.90 -20.01 -1.70
C PHE A 100 3.23 -19.38 -2.16
N PHE A 101 4.28 -19.48 -1.36
CA PHE A 101 5.59 -18.91 -1.61
C PHE A 101 6.66 -20.00 -1.79
N THR A 102 6.38 -21.02 -2.60
CA THR A 102 7.38 -22.03 -2.99
C THR A 102 8.36 -21.48 -4.03
N LEU A 103 9.66 -21.60 -3.78
CA LEU A 103 10.69 -21.28 -4.77
C LEU A 103 10.77 -22.38 -5.85
N LEU A 104 11.06 -21.97 -7.09
CA LEU A 104 11.42 -22.90 -8.16
C LEU A 104 12.81 -23.52 -7.89
N PRO A 105 13.17 -24.65 -8.55
CA PRO A 105 14.43 -25.36 -8.29
C PRO A 105 15.69 -24.49 -8.36
N LEU A 106 15.68 -23.47 -9.23
CA LEU A 106 16.79 -22.53 -9.37
C LEU A 106 16.86 -21.46 -8.26
N GLY A 107 15.92 -21.41 -7.32
CA GLY A 107 15.89 -20.49 -6.19
C GLY A 107 15.64 -19.01 -6.52
N ARG A 108 15.54 -18.65 -7.80
CA ARG A 108 15.45 -17.24 -8.24
C ARG A 108 14.04 -16.65 -8.26
N ARG A 109 13.02 -17.49 -8.41
CA ARG A 109 11.62 -17.06 -8.58
C ARG A 109 10.69 -17.94 -7.77
N TYR A 110 9.62 -17.34 -7.28
CA TYR A 110 8.51 -18.04 -6.64
C TYR A 110 7.57 -18.63 -7.70
N ARG A 111 6.97 -19.77 -7.40
CA ARG A 111 5.97 -20.41 -8.26
C ARG A 111 4.76 -19.50 -8.43
N SER A 112 4.46 -19.13 -9.67
CA SER A 112 3.29 -18.31 -10.01
C SER A 112 1.99 -19.03 -9.67
N ILE A 113 1.01 -18.30 -9.13
CA ILE A 113 -0.32 -18.82 -8.83
C ILE A 113 -1.21 -18.61 -10.06
N ALA A 114 -1.63 -19.70 -10.68
CA ALA A 114 -2.56 -19.66 -11.81
C ALA A 114 -3.87 -18.97 -11.39
N SER A 115 -4.29 -17.97 -12.16
CA SER A 115 -5.48 -17.18 -11.87
C SER A 115 -6.33 -17.04 -13.13
N ARG A 116 -7.51 -17.65 -13.16
CA ARG A 116 -8.45 -17.57 -14.29
C ARG A 116 -9.25 -16.27 -14.33
N THR A 117 -9.37 -15.58 -13.19
CA THR A 117 -10.14 -14.34 -13.06
C THR A 117 -9.28 -13.19 -12.55
N ASN A 118 -9.62 -11.96 -12.95
CA ASN A 118 -9.00 -10.75 -12.39
C ASN A 118 -9.19 -10.65 -10.87
N ARG A 119 -10.32 -11.14 -10.35
CA ARG A 119 -10.58 -11.20 -8.91
C ARG A 119 -9.49 -11.99 -8.17
N LEU A 120 -9.22 -13.23 -8.60
CA LEU A 120 -8.18 -14.05 -7.96
C LEU A 120 -6.78 -13.48 -8.23
N LYS A 121 -6.49 -13.04 -9.46
CA LYS A 121 -5.21 -12.44 -9.85
C LYS A 121 -4.85 -11.24 -8.98
N ASN A 122 -5.85 -10.48 -8.54
CA ASN A 122 -5.72 -9.28 -7.74
C ASN A 122 -5.85 -9.53 -6.23
N ASN A 123 -5.91 -10.78 -5.78
CA ASN A 123 -5.78 -11.10 -4.36
C ASN A 123 -4.32 -10.95 -3.88
N PHE A 124 -4.15 -10.96 -2.56
CA PHE A 124 -2.87 -10.79 -1.91
C PHE A 124 -1.77 -11.74 -2.43
N TYR A 125 -1.99 -13.07 -2.40
CA TYR A 125 -0.93 -14.03 -2.74
C TYR A 125 -0.46 -13.94 -4.20
N PRO A 126 -1.35 -13.96 -5.22
CA PRO A 126 -0.90 -13.87 -6.61
C PRO A 126 -0.25 -12.53 -6.93
N TRP A 127 -0.71 -11.44 -6.31
CA TRP A 127 -0.06 -10.14 -6.43
C TRP A 127 1.32 -10.12 -5.75
N ALA A 128 1.45 -10.67 -4.55
CA ALA A 128 2.70 -10.74 -3.81
C ALA A 128 3.76 -11.55 -4.56
N VAL A 129 3.39 -12.71 -5.12
CA VAL A 129 4.29 -13.53 -5.94
C VAL A 129 4.76 -12.76 -7.17
N ARG A 130 3.86 -12.07 -7.89
CA ARG A 130 4.24 -11.21 -9.03
C ARG A 130 5.18 -10.08 -8.61
N LEU A 131 4.94 -9.48 -7.45
CA LEU A 131 5.79 -8.42 -6.90
C LEU A 131 7.20 -8.92 -6.54
N LEU A 132 7.33 -10.15 -6.06
CA LEU A 132 8.61 -10.78 -5.74
C LEU A 132 9.37 -11.21 -7.00
N ASN A 133 8.65 -11.69 -8.01
CA ASN A 133 9.23 -12.18 -9.27
C ASN A 133 9.59 -11.06 -10.27
N GLY A 134 8.98 -9.87 -10.14
CA GLY A 134 9.29 -8.69 -10.94
C GLY A 134 10.45 -7.86 -10.39
N LYS A 135 11.27 -8.45 -9.51
CA LYS A 135 12.55 -7.88 -9.06
C LYS A 135 13.69 -8.36 -9.92
#